data_AF-A0AAW1SDD2-F1
#
_entry.id   AF-A0AAW1SDD2-F1
#
_cell.length_a   1.000
_cell.length_b   1.000
_cell.length_c   1.000
_cell.angle_alpha   90.00
_cell.angle_beta   90.00
_cell.angle_gamma   90.00
#
_symmetry.space_group_name_H-M   'P 1'
#
loop_
_entity.id
_entity.type
_entity.pdbx_description
1 polymer ?
#
loop_
_entity_poly.entity_id
_entity_poly.type
_entity_poly.pdbx_seq_one_letter_code
_entity_poly.pdbx_strand_id
1 'polypeptide(L)'
;MSTSSVCTRIAKRLVETSTAKELYLITDNDLRKLGCLARINPQHKEWAPLKLYMQSQVEVAAFAKHGGPDGLEEARLRRIDTRTEARKKKRTSREAKDDEMESRYERVKQRILAEAARPALEPAGKDVSLSVTSGYCFLSNFC
;
A
#
# COMPACT_ATOMS: atom_id res chain seq x y z
N MET A 1 9.44 -52.27 23.68
CA MET A 1 8.38 -52.63 24.64
C MET A 1 7.70 -51.35 25.11
N SER A 2 6.36 -51.37 25.04
CA SER A 2 5.39 -50.46 25.68
C SER A 2 5.45 -48.96 25.39
N THR A 3 4.88 -48.52 24.26
CA THR A 3 4.11 -47.27 24.27
C THR A 3 2.71 -47.62 24.74
N SER A 4 2.58 -47.75 26.07
CA SER A 4 1.34 -48.04 26.76
C SER A 4 0.22 -47.15 26.24
N SER A 5 -0.85 -47.81 25.81
CA SER A 5 -2.18 -47.29 25.50
C SER A 5 -2.81 -46.66 26.75
N VAL A 6 -2.23 -45.56 27.18
CA VAL A 6 -2.83 -44.59 28.10
C VAL A 6 -2.54 -43.23 27.46
N CYS A 7 -3.08 -43.03 26.25
CA CYS A 7 -3.09 -41.72 25.63
C CYS A 7 -4.08 -40.86 26.43
N THR A 8 -3.62 -40.39 27.59
CA THR A 8 -4.29 -39.35 28.35
C THR A 8 -4.65 -38.25 27.36
N ARG A 9 -5.92 -37.82 27.41
CA ARG A 9 -6.47 -36.62 26.78
C ARG A 9 -5.69 -35.38 27.25
N ILE A 10 -4.41 -35.31 26.98
CA ILE A 10 -3.70 -34.04 26.89
C ILE A 10 -4.38 -33.42 25.67
N ALA A 11 -5.27 -32.48 25.93
CA ALA A 11 -5.87 -31.64 24.90
C ALA A 11 -4.72 -30.84 24.26
N LYS A 12 -4.00 -31.50 23.35
CA LYS A 12 -2.90 -30.91 22.60
C LYS A 12 -3.55 -29.88 21.69
N ARG A 13 -3.37 -28.61 22.03
CA ARG A 13 -3.93 -27.50 21.27
C ARG A 13 -3.31 -27.51 19.87
N LEU A 14 -4.19 -27.56 18.87
CA LEU A 14 -3.82 -27.45 17.46
C LEU A 14 -3.95 -25.99 17.05
N VAL A 15 -3.05 -25.55 16.18
CA VAL A 15 -2.97 -24.17 15.68
C VAL A 15 -2.95 -24.23 14.15
N GLU A 16 -3.69 -23.34 13.52
CA GLU A 16 -3.73 -23.25 12.06
C GLU A 16 -2.45 -22.62 11.52
N THR A 17 -2.19 -22.82 10.22
CA THR A 17 -1.00 -22.26 9.57
C THR A 17 -0.94 -20.73 9.66
N SER A 18 -2.07 -20.05 9.43
CA SER A 18 -2.20 -18.59 9.48
C SER A 18 -1.92 -18.06 10.90
N THR A 19 -2.61 -18.63 11.88
CA THR A 19 -2.46 -18.26 13.29
C THR A 19 -1.04 -18.53 13.81
N ALA A 20 -0.41 -19.63 13.38
CA ALA A 20 0.98 -19.93 13.72
C ALA A 20 1.95 -18.87 13.19
N LYS A 21 1.78 -18.43 11.93
CA LYS A 21 2.61 -17.37 11.33
C LYS A 21 2.44 -16.03 12.03
N GLU A 22 1.21 -15.68 12.38
CA GLU A 22 0.88 -14.41 13.02
C GLU A 22 1.42 -14.35 14.45
N LEU A 23 1.18 -15.38 15.25
CA LEU A 23 1.56 -15.42 16.66
C LEU A 23 3.06 -15.67 16.84
N TYR A 24 3.64 -16.63 16.12
CA TYR A 24 5.02 -17.07 16.36
C TYR A 24 6.04 -16.49 15.36
N LEU A 25 5.60 -15.67 14.40
CA LEU A 25 6.46 -15.03 13.40
C LEU A 25 7.35 -16.06 12.64
N ILE A 26 6.78 -17.25 12.38
CA ILE A 26 7.45 -18.36 11.71
C ILE A 26 7.17 -18.33 10.20
N THR A 27 8.11 -18.84 9.39
CA THR A 27 7.93 -18.92 7.93
C THR A 27 7.36 -20.28 7.49
N ASP A 28 6.80 -20.34 6.27
CA ASP A 28 6.33 -21.60 5.70
C ASP A 28 7.41 -22.69 5.64
N ASN A 29 8.67 -22.29 5.46
CA ASN A 29 9.77 -23.24 5.37
C ASN A 29 10.03 -23.97 6.70
N ASP A 30 9.87 -23.24 7.79
CA ASP A 30 10.03 -23.77 9.14
C ASP A 30 8.85 -24.69 9.50
N LEU A 31 7.62 -24.30 9.12
CA LEU A 31 6.41 -25.10 9.33
C LEU A 31 6.39 -26.39 8.51
N ARG A 32 7.01 -26.41 7.32
CA ARG A 32 7.13 -27.63 6.49
C ARG A 32 7.96 -28.74 7.15
N LYS A 33 8.86 -28.39 8.08
CA LYS A 33 9.68 -29.35 8.82
C LYS A 33 8.89 -30.03 9.96
N LEU A 34 7.72 -29.49 10.31
CA LEU A 34 6.87 -30.00 11.38
C LEU A 34 5.79 -30.94 10.82
N GLY A 35 5.34 -31.89 11.65
CA GLY A 35 4.20 -32.73 11.32
C GLY A 35 2.91 -31.92 11.31
N CYS A 36 2.06 -32.11 10.29
CA CYS A 36 0.77 -31.44 10.18
C CYS A 36 -0.39 -32.41 9.99
N LEU A 37 -1.56 -32.03 10.50
CA LEU A 37 -2.83 -32.68 10.21
C LEU A 37 -3.59 -31.86 9.17
N ALA A 38 -4.01 -32.49 8.08
CA ALA A 38 -4.86 -31.85 7.08
C ALA A 38 -6.34 -32.11 7.38
N ARG A 39 -7.15 -31.07 7.33
CA ARG A 39 -8.61 -31.12 7.45
C ARG A 39 -9.26 -30.38 6.28
N ILE A 40 -10.49 -30.74 5.96
CA ILE A 40 -11.28 -29.99 4.98
C ILE A 40 -11.45 -28.58 5.52
N ASN A 41 -11.25 -27.58 4.66
CA ASN A 41 -11.40 -26.20 5.07
C ASN A 41 -12.87 -25.94 5.48
N PRO A 42 -13.13 -25.47 6.72
CA PRO A 42 -14.48 -25.33 7.24
C PRO A 42 -15.28 -24.24 6.50
N GLN A 43 -14.60 -23.26 5.92
CA GLN A 43 -15.25 -22.15 5.21
C GLN A 43 -15.71 -22.58 3.81
N HIS A 44 -14.83 -23.24 3.05
CA HIS A 44 -15.13 -23.73 1.72
C HIS A 44 -14.43 -25.07 1.46
N LYS A 45 -15.22 -26.10 1.16
CA LYS A 45 -14.70 -27.47 0.97
C LYS A 45 -13.79 -27.62 -0.25
N GLU A 46 -13.96 -26.76 -1.26
CA GLU A 46 -13.17 -26.75 -2.50
C GLU A 46 -11.79 -26.11 -2.32
N TRP A 47 -11.58 -25.35 -1.24
CA TRP A 47 -10.28 -24.73 -0.98
C TRP A 47 -9.25 -25.77 -0.54
N ALA A 48 -7.98 -25.36 -0.59
CA ALA A 48 -6.89 -26.17 -0.08
C ALA A 48 -7.18 -26.62 1.37
N PRO A 49 -6.88 -27.88 1.72
CA PRO A 49 -7.11 -28.39 3.07
C PRO A 49 -6.42 -27.53 4.13
N LEU A 50 -7.14 -27.27 5.22
CA LEU A 50 -6.63 -26.58 6.39
C LEU A 50 -5.54 -27.43 7.04
N LYS A 51 -4.34 -26.85 7.18
CA LYS A 51 -3.21 -27.50 7.86
C LYS A 51 -3.16 -27.04 9.32
N LEU A 52 -3.22 -28.03 10.21
CA LEU A 52 -3.17 -27.89 11.65
C LEU A 52 -1.83 -28.40 12.17
N TYR A 53 -1.20 -27.61 13.02
CA TYR A 53 0.08 -27.90 13.66
C TYR A 53 -0.10 -28.03 15.17
N MET A 54 0.74 -28.83 15.81
CA MET A 54 0.74 -28.94 17.27
C MET A 54 1.42 -27.70 17.89
N GLN A 55 0.74 -27.00 18.78
CA GLN A 55 1.21 -25.73 19.35
C GLN A 55 2.63 -25.84 19.94
N SER A 56 2.90 -26.88 20.72
CA SER A 56 4.20 -27.07 21.38
C SER A 56 5.36 -27.25 20.39
N GLN A 57 5.10 -27.88 19.22
CA GLN A 57 6.11 -28.02 18.17
C GLN A 57 6.41 -26.68 17.51
N VAL A 58 5.37 -25.88 17.29
CA VAL A 58 5.48 -24.53 16.73
C VAL A 58 6.26 -23.63 17.69
N GLU A 59 5.97 -23.70 19.00
CA GLU A 59 6.69 -22.95 20.04
C GLU A 59 8.19 -23.24 20.06
N VAL A 60 8.57 -24.52 20.07
CA VAL A 60 9.98 -24.92 20.04
C VAL A 60 10.68 -24.42 18.77
N ALA A 61 10.01 -24.51 17.62
CA ALA A 61 10.54 -23.99 16.36
C ALA A 61 10.65 -22.45 16.37
N ALA A 62 9.69 -21.75 16.98
CA ALA A 62 9.72 -20.30 17.15
C ALA A 62 10.92 -19.87 17.99
N PHE A 63 11.10 -20.50 19.15
CA PHE A 63 12.16 -20.16 20.08
C PHE A 63 13.53 -20.47 19.50
N ALA A 64 13.68 -21.57 18.78
CA ALA A 64 14.93 -21.88 18.07
C ALA A 64 15.28 -20.82 17.02
N LYS A 65 14.29 -20.20 16.38
CA LYS A 65 14.49 -19.16 15.37
C LYS A 65 14.78 -17.79 15.96
N HIS A 66 14.05 -17.40 16.99
CA HIS A 66 14.11 -16.04 17.56
C HIS A 66 15.01 -15.93 18.78
N GLY A 67 15.64 -17.03 19.22
CA GLY A 67 16.56 -17.02 20.37
C GLY A 67 15.84 -17.07 21.72
N GLY A 68 14.73 -17.79 21.80
CA GLY A 68 13.94 -17.97 23.02
C GLY A 68 12.63 -17.19 23.05
N PRO A 69 11.93 -17.19 24.20
CA PRO A 69 10.67 -16.47 24.38
C PRO A 69 10.84 -14.95 24.30
N ASP A 70 11.93 -14.42 24.87
CA ASP A 70 12.19 -12.98 24.92
C ASP A 70 12.46 -12.42 23.52
N GLY A 71 13.27 -13.11 22.72
CA GLY A 71 13.55 -12.71 21.34
C GLY A 71 12.32 -12.75 20.43
N LEU A 72 11.38 -13.67 20.68
CA LEU A 72 10.09 -13.70 19.98
C LEU A 72 9.25 -12.46 20.33
N GLU A 73 9.21 -12.06 21.60
CA GLU A 73 8.46 -10.88 22.03
C GLU A 73 9.08 -9.59 21.50
N GLU A 74 10.42 -9.47 21.53
CA GLU A 74 11.11 -8.36 20.87
C GLU A 74 10.78 -8.27 19.37
N ALA A 75 10.77 -9.40 18.66
CA ALA A 75 10.43 -9.43 17.25
C ALA A 75 8.97 -8.95 17.00
N ARG A 76 8.04 -9.25 17.91
CA ARG A 76 6.66 -8.75 17.85
C ARG A 76 6.61 -7.24 18.04
N LEU A 77 7.28 -6.71 19.07
CA LEU A 77 7.35 -5.27 19.32
C LEU A 77 7.93 -4.53 18.12
N ARG A 78 9.07 -5.00 17.57
CA ARG A 78 9.67 -4.45 16.35
C ARG A 78 8.69 -4.43 15.17
N ARG A 79 7.88 -5.47 15.00
CA ARG A 79 6.85 -5.53 13.93
C ARG A 79 5.73 -4.52 14.15
N ILE A 80 5.33 -4.28 15.40
CA ILE A 80 4.32 -3.27 15.75
C ILE A 80 4.89 -1.86 15.51
N ASP A 81 6.10 -1.60 15.97
CA ASP A 81 6.77 -0.30 15.83
C ASP A 81 6.98 0.05 14.36
N THR A 82 7.56 -0.86 13.57
CA THR A 82 7.73 -0.64 12.12
C THR A 82 6.40 -0.37 11.41
N ARG A 83 5.32 -1.07 11.78
CA ARG A 83 3.99 -0.84 11.21
C ARG A 83 3.40 0.50 11.63
N THR A 84 3.58 0.91 12.88
CA THR A 84 3.08 2.19 13.38
C THR A 84 3.83 3.36 12.76
N GLU A 85 5.16 3.29 12.69
CA GLU A 85 6.00 4.30 12.06
C GLU A 85 5.73 4.42 10.55
N ALA A 86 5.58 3.31 9.84
CA ALA A 86 5.20 3.33 8.43
C ALA A 86 3.82 3.98 8.21
N ARG A 87 2.85 3.73 9.11
CA ARG A 87 1.53 4.36 9.07
C ARG A 87 1.60 5.86 9.35
N LYS A 88 2.37 6.28 10.35
CA LYS A 88 2.61 7.70 10.67
C LYS A 88 3.23 8.43 9.49
N LYS A 89 4.31 7.90 8.93
CA LYS A 89 4.98 8.48 7.74
C LYS A 89 4.05 8.58 6.54
N LYS A 90 3.23 7.54 6.29
CA LYS A 90 2.25 7.56 5.21
C LYS A 90 1.20 8.65 5.43
N ARG A 91 0.73 8.82 6.67
CA ARG A 91 -0.25 9.84 7.04
C ARG A 91 0.31 11.25 6.81
N THR A 92 1.48 11.55 7.36
CA THR A 92 2.11 12.88 7.20
C THR A 92 2.41 13.19 5.73
N SER A 93 2.83 12.19 4.94
CA SER A 93 3.06 12.38 3.50
C SER A 93 1.79 12.65 2.69
N ARG A 94 0.62 12.20 3.17
CA ARG A 94 -0.67 12.49 2.56
C ARG A 94 -1.12 13.89 2.92
N GLU A 95 -1.07 14.22 4.21
CA GLU A 95 -1.39 15.56 4.73
C GLU A 95 -0.56 16.63 4.01
N ALA A 96 0.76 16.45 3.86
CA ALA A 96 1.61 17.39 3.15
C ALA A 96 1.23 17.57 1.66
N LYS A 97 0.75 16.51 0.99
CA LYS A 97 0.30 16.59 -0.41
C LYS A 97 -1.05 17.29 -0.52
N ASP A 98 -1.94 17.02 0.42
CA ASP A 98 -3.25 17.64 0.47
C ASP A 98 -3.09 19.16 0.72
N ASP A 99 -2.22 19.56 1.64
CA ASP A 99 -1.86 20.96 1.90
C ASP A 99 -1.22 21.65 0.68
N GLU A 100 -0.36 20.94 -0.05
CA GLU A 100 0.25 21.43 -1.29
C GLU A 100 -0.82 21.64 -2.39
N MET A 101 -1.73 20.67 -2.54
CA MET A 101 -2.82 20.75 -3.50
C MET A 101 -3.78 21.89 -3.19
N GLU A 102 -4.12 22.08 -1.91
CA GLU A 102 -4.96 23.18 -1.43
C GLU A 102 -4.28 24.54 -1.72
N SER A 103 -3.00 24.66 -1.38
CA SER A 103 -2.21 25.85 -1.67
C SER A 103 -2.13 26.17 -3.16
N ARG A 104 -2.08 25.14 -4.02
CA ARG A 104 -2.09 25.28 -5.48
C ARG A 104 -3.46 25.73 -5.97
N TYR A 105 -4.53 25.12 -5.45
CA TYR A 105 -5.90 25.47 -5.77
C TYR A 105 -6.16 26.94 -5.47
N GLU A 106 -5.76 27.41 -4.29
CA GLU A 106 -6.03 28.79 -3.88
C GLU A 106 -5.25 29.81 -4.71
N ARG A 107 -4.01 29.50 -5.11
CA ARG A 107 -3.26 30.33 -6.08
C ARG A 107 -3.95 30.42 -7.44
N VAL A 108 -4.49 29.30 -7.94
CA VAL A 108 -5.19 29.27 -9.23
C VAL A 108 -6.50 30.05 -9.14
N LYS A 109 -7.27 29.84 -8.08
CA LYS A 109 -8.52 30.56 -7.81
C LYS A 109 -8.30 32.07 -7.74
N GLN A 110 -7.26 32.52 -7.03
CA GLN A 110 -6.89 33.94 -6.99
C GLN A 110 -6.58 34.50 -8.38
N ARG A 111 -5.87 33.75 -9.24
CA ARG A 111 -5.61 34.17 -10.63
C ARG A 111 -6.89 34.30 -11.45
N ILE A 112 -7.80 33.35 -11.33
CA ILE A 112 -9.08 33.37 -12.06
C ILE A 112 -9.93 34.57 -11.61
N LEU A 113 -10.02 34.80 -10.30
CA LEU A 113 -10.75 35.95 -9.75
C LEU A 113 -10.12 37.28 -10.19
N ALA A 114 -8.80 37.38 -10.20
CA ALA A 114 -8.09 38.57 -10.66
C ALA A 114 -8.29 38.83 -12.16
N GLU A 115 -8.29 37.79 -13.00
CA GLU A 115 -8.59 37.91 -14.44
C GLU A 115 -10.03 38.35 -14.66
N ALA A 116 -10.99 37.76 -13.95
CA ALA A 116 -12.41 38.12 -14.04
C ALA A 116 -12.69 39.54 -13.53
N ALA A 117 -11.91 40.04 -12.58
CA ALA A 117 -12.00 41.40 -12.06
C ALA A 117 -11.31 42.45 -12.95
N ARG A 118 -10.59 42.03 -14.01
CA ARG A 118 -10.08 43.01 -14.99
C ARG A 118 -11.28 43.70 -15.63
N PRO A 119 -11.41 45.03 -15.52
CA PRO A 119 -12.46 45.73 -16.24
C PRO A 119 -12.25 45.46 -17.72
N ALA A 120 -13.33 45.06 -18.41
CA ALA A 120 -13.33 44.98 -19.85
C ALA A 120 -12.92 46.36 -20.37
N LEU A 121 -11.67 46.49 -20.84
CA LEU A 121 -11.34 47.59 -21.72
C LEU A 121 -12.18 47.33 -22.97
N GLU A 122 -13.26 48.11 -23.08
CA GLU A 122 -14.05 48.30 -24.28
C GLU A 122 -13.12 48.20 -25.50
N PRO A 123 -13.45 47.37 -26.51
CA PRO A 123 -12.61 47.26 -27.68
C PRO A 123 -12.61 48.62 -28.39
N ALA A 124 -11.53 49.40 -28.20
CA ALA A 124 -11.25 50.55 -29.03
C ALA A 124 -11.18 50.05 -30.48
N GLY A 125 -12.20 50.40 -31.26
CA GLY A 125 -12.29 50.11 -32.68
C GLY A 125 -10.98 50.50 -33.36
N LYS A 126 -10.22 49.48 -33.76
CA LYS A 126 -9.17 49.63 -34.77
C LYS A 126 -9.77 49.10 -36.04
N ASP A 127 -10.41 50.01 -36.76
CA ASP A 127 -10.74 49.84 -38.17
C ASP A 127 -9.42 49.59 -38.91
N VAL A 128 -9.05 48.33 -39.10
CA VAL A 128 -7.99 47.96 -40.03
C VAL A 128 -8.61 48.04 -41.42
N SER A 129 -8.64 49.25 -41.96
CA SER A 129 -8.93 49.50 -43.37
C SER A 129 -7.80 48.90 -44.20
N LEU A 130 -7.99 47.65 -44.65
CA LEU A 130 -7.25 47.06 -45.75
C LEU A 130 -7.62 47.84 -47.02
N SER A 131 -6.95 48.96 -47.25
CA SER A 131 -6.93 49.59 -48.57
C SER A 131 -6.07 48.71 -49.48
N VAL A 132 -6.76 47.86 -50.25
CA VAL A 132 -6.18 47.22 -51.43
C VAL A 132 -5.94 48.34 -52.45
N THR A 133 -4.73 48.90 -52.45
CA THR A 133 -4.29 49.77 -53.52
C THR A 133 -4.02 48.91 -54.75
N SER A 134 -5.05 48.83 -55.60
CA SER A 134 -4.90 48.53 -57.02
C SER A 134 -3.86 49.49 -57.61
N GLY A 135 -2.74 48.94 -58.07
CA GLY A 135 -1.64 49.68 -58.67
C GLY A 135 -1.02 48.87 -59.80
N TYR A 136 -1.69 48.85 -60.95
CA TYR A 136 -1.06 48.54 -62.23
C TYR A 136 -0.10 49.68 -62.59
N CYS A 137 1.18 49.36 -62.83
CA CYS A 137 2.09 50.02 -63.78
C CYS A 137 3.38 49.17 -63.84
N PHE A 138 3.53 48.31 -64.85
CA PHE A 138 4.29 48.59 -66.09
C PHE A 138 5.69 49.16 -65.79
N LEU A 139 6.73 48.33 -65.95
CA LEU A 139 7.94 48.68 -66.71
C LEU A 139 8.81 47.44 -66.91
N SER A 140 8.79 47.03 -68.18
CA SER A 140 9.78 46.28 -68.93
C SER A 140 11.22 46.63 -68.58
N ASN A 141 12.05 45.58 -68.49
CA ASN A 141 13.42 45.45 -69.02
C ASN A 141 14.26 44.63 -68.06
N PHE A 142 14.67 43.43 -68.44
CA PHE A 142 16.05 43.00 -68.28
C PHE A 142 16.36 41.88 -69.28
N CYS A 143 17.55 41.99 -69.88
CA CYS A 143 18.12 41.21 -70.98
C CYS A 143 18.09 39.69 -70.83
#